data_AF-A0A8R1IS94-F1
#
_entry.id   AF-A0A8R1IS94-F1
#
_cell.length_a   1.000
_cell.length_b   1.000
_cell.length_c   1.000
_cell.angle_alpha   90.00
_cell.angle_beta   90.00
_cell.angle_gamma   90.00
#
_symmetry.space_group_name_H-M   'P 1'
#
loop_
_entity.id
_entity.type
_entity.pdbx_description
1 polymer ?
#
loop_
_entity_poly.entity_id
_entity_poly.type
_entity_poly.pdbx_seq_one_letter_code
_entity_poly.pdbx_strand_id
1 'polypeptide(L)'
;MGRGKTLTIPERAQVDLMVQLNMSISLMSARIHCSRTINDCYLSDPVAYGTSKSTGRARKLKQRDEKNVARAVSNTMKSAKDVANPYNSTRAFLASKKIKVFAWPACSPDLNPIESVWDILARPVYKNGKQYNTISELKDAVKTEWSKIHPSYLENLSNSMPNRIFQVIQKNGGVTSY
;
A
#
# COMPACT_ATOMS: atom_id res chain seq x y z
N MET A 1 -7.58 26.73 18.34
CA MET A 1 -8.04 28.03 17.83
C MET A 1 -9.55 28.00 17.76
N GLY A 2 -10.24 28.94 18.40
CA GLY A 2 -11.70 29.05 18.30
C GLY A 2 -12.12 29.30 16.86
N ARG A 3 -13.23 28.71 16.41
CA ARG A 3 -13.80 29.01 15.09
C ARG A 3 -14.36 30.43 15.13
N GLY A 4 -14.09 31.23 14.10
CA GLY A 4 -14.68 32.57 13.98
C GLY A 4 -16.21 32.53 13.87
N LYS A 5 -16.87 33.67 14.10
CA LYS A 5 -18.34 33.81 13.97
C LYS A 5 -18.80 33.36 12.58
N THR A 6 -19.83 32.53 12.51
CA THR A 6 -20.48 32.08 11.26
C THR A 6 -21.93 32.56 11.22
N LEU A 7 -22.50 32.73 10.03
CA LEU A 7 -23.93 33.08 9.91
C LEU A 7 -24.80 31.93 10.42
N THR A 8 -25.69 32.28 11.34
CA THR A 8 -26.78 31.43 11.80
C THR A 8 -27.80 31.21 10.69
N ILE A 9 -28.63 30.18 10.80
CA ILE A 9 -29.69 29.86 9.82
C ILE A 9 -30.62 31.05 9.53
N PRO A 10 -31.13 31.81 10.53
CA PRO A 10 -31.96 32.98 10.24
C PRO A 10 -31.19 34.10 9.54
N GLU A 11 -29.92 34.33 9.88
CA GLU A 11 -29.08 35.34 9.22
C GLU A 11 -28.82 34.95 7.75
N ARG A 12 -28.67 33.66 7.43
CA ARG A 12 -28.56 33.17 6.05
C ARG A 12 -29.82 33.45 5.23
N ALA A 13 -31.00 33.17 5.80
CA ALA A 13 -32.27 33.45 5.14
C ALA A 13 -32.46 34.96 4.90
N GLN A 14 -32.03 35.81 5.84
CA GLN A 14 -32.01 37.26 5.64
C GLN A 14 -31.07 37.67 4.51
N VAL A 15 -29.87 37.09 4.43
CA VAL A 15 -28.95 37.32 3.30
C VAL A 15 -29.61 36.94 1.97
N ASP A 16 -30.25 35.77 1.88
CA ASP A 16 -30.91 35.30 0.65
C ASP A 16 -32.03 36.24 0.18
N LEU A 17 -32.86 36.72 1.10
CA LEU A 17 -33.90 37.71 0.80
C LEU A 17 -33.30 39.04 0.32
N MET A 18 -32.19 39.48 0.90
CA MET A 18 -31.52 40.72 0.49
C MET A 18 -30.86 40.60 -0.90
N VAL A 19 -30.40 39.41 -1.29
CA VAL A 19 -29.91 39.13 -2.64
C VAL A 19 -31.05 39.26 -3.66
N GLN A 20 -32.23 38.72 -3.36
CA GLN A 20 -33.41 38.84 -4.24
C GLN A 20 -33.85 40.30 -4.45
N LEU A 21 -33.58 41.17 -3.48
CA LEU A 21 -33.86 42.60 -3.54
C LEU A 21 -32.72 43.41 -4.18
N ASN A 22 -31.72 42.77 -4.79
CA ASN A 22 -30.54 43.39 -5.39
C ASN A 22 -29.77 44.35 -4.46
N MET A 23 -29.74 44.05 -3.15
CA MET A 23 -29.01 44.87 -2.19
C MET A 23 -27.50 44.64 -2.27
N SER A 24 -26.70 45.68 -1.98
CA SER A 24 -25.25 45.56 -1.98
C SER A 24 -24.73 44.84 -0.74
N ILE A 25 -23.63 44.09 -0.88
CA ILE A 25 -22.99 43.34 0.21
C ILE A 25 -22.66 44.24 1.42
N SER A 26 -22.23 45.48 1.16
CA SER A 26 -21.98 46.47 2.21
C SER A 26 -23.23 46.79 3.03
N LEU A 27 -24.39 46.88 2.37
CA LEU A 27 -25.66 47.20 3.02
C LEU A 27 -26.27 45.98 3.72
N MET A 28 -26.04 44.78 3.19
CA MET A 28 -26.38 43.50 3.84
C MET A 28 -25.57 43.31 5.13
N SER A 29 -24.26 43.57 5.06
CA SER A 29 -23.33 43.51 6.21
C SER A 29 -23.73 44.49 7.32
N ALA A 30 -24.15 45.71 6.95
CA ALA A 30 -24.66 46.69 7.89
C ALA A 30 -25.99 46.27 8.54
N ARG A 31 -26.90 45.65 7.79
CA ARG A 31 -28.22 45.21 8.29
C ARG A 31 -28.17 43.99 9.21
N ILE A 32 -27.25 43.06 8.96
CA ILE A 32 -27.11 41.80 9.72
C ILE A 32 -26.00 41.91 10.78
N HIS A 33 -25.35 43.07 10.90
CA HIS A 33 -24.23 43.32 11.82
C HIS A 33 -23.13 42.24 11.73
N CYS A 34 -22.76 41.89 10.50
CA CYS A 34 -21.73 40.88 10.19
C CYS A 34 -20.63 41.47 9.29
N SER A 35 -19.46 40.83 9.23
CA SER A 35 -18.39 41.25 8.32
C SER A 35 -18.77 40.98 6.86
N ARG A 36 -18.35 41.86 5.93
CA ARG A 36 -18.54 41.66 4.49
C ARG A 36 -17.98 40.31 4.03
N THR A 37 -16.80 39.94 4.53
CA THR A 37 -16.14 38.66 4.21
C THR A 37 -16.98 37.45 4.61
N ILE A 38 -17.79 37.55 5.67
CA ILE A 38 -18.66 36.46 6.12
C ILE A 38 -19.81 36.25 5.11
N ASN A 39 -20.40 37.34 4.62
CA ASN A 39 -21.43 37.29 3.58
C ASN A 39 -20.82 36.82 2.24
N ASP A 40 -19.65 37.31 1.86
CA ASP A 40 -18.96 36.88 0.64
C ASP A 40 -18.64 35.38 0.66
N CYS A 41 -18.15 34.87 1.80
CA CYS A 41 -17.91 33.43 1.98
C CYS A 41 -19.20 32.60 1.88
N TYR A 42 -20.33 33.13 2.38
CA TYR A 42 -21.62 32.44 2.29
C TYR A 42 -22.17 32.45 0.87
N LEU A 43 -22.16 33.61 0.20
CA LEU A 43 -22.67 33.76 -1.17
C LEU A 43 -21.83 32.99 -2.20
N SER A 44 -20.54 32.77 -1.92
CA SER A 44 -19.67 31.98 -2.80
C SER A 44 -20.05 30.50 -2.85
N ASP A 45 -20.55 29.93 -1.75
CA ASP A 45 -21.04 28.54 -1.67
C ASP A 45 -22.02 28.37 -0.50
N PRO A 46 -23.31 28.72 -0.69
CA PRO A 46 -24.31 28.67 0.38
C PRO A 46 -24.54 27.25 0.91
N VAL A 47 -24.35 26.25 0.06
CA VAL A 47 -24.63 24.83 0.35
C VAL A 47 -23.54 24.25 1.25
N ALA A 48 -22.27 24.53 0.97
CA ALA A 48 -21.16 24.04 1.79
C ALA A 48 -20.83 24.96 2.99
N TYR A 49 -21.45 26.14 3.11
CA TYR A 49 -21.11 27.13 4.12
C TYR A 49 -21.32 26.64 5.56
N GLY A 50 -20.24 26.70 6.34
CA GLY A 50 -20.22 26.27 7.74
C GLY A 50 -20.07 24.75 7.95
N THR A 51 -19.99 23.97 6.86
CA THR A 51 -19.65 22.55 6.96
C THR A 51 -18.17 22.38 7.34
N SER A 52 -17.87 21.37 8.15
CA SER A 52 -16.47 21.06 8.44
C SER A 52 -15.86 20.41 7.21
N LYS A 53 -14.80 21.01 6.66
CA LYS A 53 -14.03 20.36 5.59
C LYS A 53 -13.54 18.99 6.08
N SER A 54 -13.71 17.97 5.26
CA SER A 54 -13.10 16.66 5.52
C SER A 54 -11.58 16.86 5.67
N THR A 55 -11.00 16.36 6.76
CA THR A 55 -9.54 16.38 6.99
C THR A 55 -8.79 15.45 6.02
N GLY A 56 -9.50 14.83 5.09
CA GLY A 56 -8.97 13.86 4.15
C GLY A 56 -8.71 12.51 4.82
N ARG A 57 -7.96 11.66 4.13
CA ARG A 57 -7.54 10.36 4.64
C ARG A 57 -6.74 10.53 5.93
N ALA A 58 -7.14 9.81 6.98
CA ALA A 58 -6.39 9.77 8.23
C ALA A 58 -4.90 9.48 7.98
N ARG A 59 -4.03 10.21 8.67
CA ARG A 59 -2.58 10.02 8.54
C ARG A 59 -2.20 8.61 8.98
N LYS A 60 -1.33 7.97 8.21
CA LYS A 60 -0.81 6.62 8.52
C LYS A 60 0.09 6.60 9.76
N LEU A 61 0.76 7.72 10.04
CA LEU A 61 1.71 7.85 11.14
C LEU A 61 1.36 9.07 12.00
N LYS A 62 1.61 8.97 13.31
CA LYS A 62 1.50 10.13 14.20
C LYS A 62 2.77 10.97 14.06
N GLN A 63 2.66 12.27 14.35
CA GLN A 63 3.79 13.20 14.31
C GLN A 63 4.96 12.77 15.22
N ARG A 64 4.68 12.03 16.29
CA ARG A 64 5.69 11.45 17.18
C ARG A 64 6.45 10.31 16.51
N ASP A 65 5.76 9.48 15.74
CA ASP A 65 6.37 8.37 14.99
C ASP A 65 7.28 8.92 13.89
N GLU A 66 6.84 9.96 13.18
CA GLU A 66 7.65 10.68 12.19
C GLU A 66 8.94 11.23 12.82
N LYS A 67 8.85 11.87 13.99
CA LYS A 67 10.03 12.37 14.72
C LYS A 67 10.96 11.24 15.18
N ASN A 68 10.41 10.11 15.61
CA ASN A 68 11.20 8.95 16.03
C ASN A 68 11.92 8.31 14.85
N VAL A 69 11.25 8.17 13.69
CA VAL A 69 11.84 7.69 12.44
C VAL A 69 12.95 8.64 11.99
N ALA A 70 12.71 9.95 11.98
CA ALA A 70 13.71 10.94 11.60
C ALA A 70 14.94 10.88 12.51
N ARG A 71 14.75 10.76 13.83
CA ARG A 71 15.84 10.60 14.79
C ARG A 71 16.62 9.30 14.57
N ALA A 72 15.92 8.19 14.36
CA ALA A 72 16.55 6.90 14.09
C ALA A 72 17.38 6.94 12.79
N VAL A 73 16.83 7.50 11.71
CA VAL A 73 17.53 7.66 10.42
C VAL A 73 18.73 8.58 10.56
N SER A 74 18.60 9.71 11.26
CA SER A 74 19.71 10.65 11.50
C SER A 74 20.87 10.03 12.28
N ASN A 75 20.61 8.99 13.07
CA ASN A 75 21.64 8.26 13.82
C ASN A 75 22.26 7.11 13.01
N THR A 76 21.84 6.88 11.77
CA THR A 76 22.44 5.87 10.89
C THR A 76 23.42 6.51 9.90
N MET A 77 24.50 5.81 9.56
CA MET A 77 25.39 6.21 8.46
C MET A 77 24.79 5.96 7.06
N LYS A 78 23.50 5.62 6.97
CA LYS A 78 22.82 5.31 5.72
C LYS A 78 22.22 6.59 5.15
N SER A 79 22.46 6.88 3.87
CA SER A 79 21.81 7.99 3.20
C SER A 79 20.30 7.74 3.08
N ALA A 80 19.49 8.81 3.00
CA ALA A 80 18.07 8.70 2.67
C ALA A 80 17.83 7.88 1.37
N LYS A 81 18.78 7.93 0.42
CA LYS A 81 18.76 7.13 -0.81
C LYS A 81 19.01 5.64 -0.55
N ASP A 82 19.83 5.30 0.43
CA ASP A 82 20.10 3.91 0.84
C ASP A 82 18.93 3.32 1.62
N VAL A 83 18.23 4.15 2.41
CA VAL A 83 17.01 3.76 3.12
C VAL A 83 15.83 3.61 2.14
N ALA A 84 15.71 4.50 1.16
CA ALA A 84 14.64 4.48 0.16
C ALA A 84 14.81 3.39 -0.91
N ASN A 85 16.04 2.85 -1.09
CA ASN A 85 16.32 1.83 -2.08
C ASN A 85 16.70 0.48 -1.45
N PRO A 86 15.72 -0.30 -0.95
CA PRO A 86 15.96 -1.57 -0.28
C PRO A 86 16.73 -2.58 -1.17
N TYR A 87 16.60 -2.47 -2.49
CA TYR A 87 17.34 -3.28 -3.47
C TYR A 87 18.87 -3.17 -3.31
N ASN A 88 19.39 -1.97 -3.03
CA ASN A 88 20.82 -1.77 -2.81
C ASN A 88 21.29 -2.42 -1.49
N SER A 89 20.44 -2.37 -0.46
CA SER A 89 20.75 -3.01 0.83
C SER A 89 20.79 -4.53 0.73
N THR A 90 19.87 -5.15 -0.03
CA THR A 90 19.85 -6.59 -0.28
C THR A 90 21.05 -7.02 -1.13
N ARG A 91 21.39 -6.28 -2.19
CA ARG A 91 22.58 -6.58 -3.01
C ARG A 91 23.87 -6.46 -2.22
N ALA A 92 24.01 -5.40 -1.40
CA ALA A 92 25.16 -5.23 -0.52
C ALA A 92 25.26 -6.38 0.50
N PHE A 93 24.13 -6.81 1.09
CA PHE A 93 24.09 -7.97 1.97
C PHE A 93 24.55 -9.25 1.27
N LEU A 94 23.98 -9.58 0.11
CA LEU A 94 24.37 -10.78 -0.66
C LEU A 94 25.86 -10.73 -1.06
N ALA A 95 26.36 -9.56 -1.46
CA ALA A 95 27.78 -9.35 -1.76
C ALA A 95 28.66 -9.56 -0.52
N SER A 96 28.28 -9.01 0.65
CA SER A 96 29.00 -9.22 1.91
C SER A 96 29.05 -10.68 2.35
N LYS A 97 28.00 -11.45 2.03
CA LYS A 97 27.92 -12.90 2.28
C LYS A 97 28.59 -13.72 1.17
N LYS A 98 29.17 -13.08 0.15
CA LYS A 98 29.78 -13.71 -1.03
C LYS A 98 28.83 -14.66 -1.77
N ILE A 99 27.53 -14.35 -1.75
CA ILE A 99 26.50 -15.13 -2.45
C ILE A 99 26.44 -14.66 -3.91
N LYS A 100 26.71 -15.58 -4.84
CA LYS A 100 26.58 -15.31 -6.27
C LYS A 100 25.11 -15.34 -6.67
N VAL A 101 24.60 -14.21 -7.18
CA VAL A 101 23.23 -14.10 -7.69
C VAL A 101 23.20 -14.49 -9.16
N PHE A 102 22.31 -15.42 -9.51
CA PHE A 102 22.09 -15.83 -10.89
C PHE A 102 21.21 -14.80 -11.63
N ALA A 103 21.48 -14.55 -12.91
CA ALA A 103 20.66 -13.69 -13.74
C ALA A 103 19.38 -14.42 -14.13
N TRP A 104 18.26 -14.04 -13.52
CA TRP A 104 16.97 -14.69 -13.75
C TRP A 104 16.15 -13.96 -14.82
N PRO A 105 15.59 -14.66 -15.82
CA PRO A 105 14.68 -14.04 -16.80
C PRO A 105 13.33 -13.67 -16.16
N ALA A 106 12.74 -12.56 -16.61
CA ALA A 106 11.42 -12.15 -16.14
C ALA A 106 10.34 -13.13 -16.62
N CYS A 107 9.29 -13.31 -15.83
CA CYS A 107 8.11 -14.12 -16.18
C CYS A 107 8.40 -15.60 -16.53
N SER A 108 9.45 -16.19 -15.95
CA SER A 108 9.80 -17.61 -16.13
C SER A 108 9.58 -18.43 -14.85
N PRO A 109 8.32 -18.70 -14.45
CA PRO A 109 8.03 -19.58 -13.32
C PRO A 109 8.41 -21.04 -13.63
N ASP A 110 8.40 -21.42 -14.90
CA ASP A 110 8.76 -22.74 -15.40
C ASP A 110 10.26 -23.05 -15.20
N LEU A 111 11.10 -22.02 -15.14
CA LEU A 111 12.49 -22.15 -14.73
C LEU A 111 12.68 -22.26 -13.22
N ASN A 112 11.67 -21.99 -12.39
CA ASN A 112 11.80 -21.92 -10.93
C ASN A 112 11.43 -23.26 -10.27
N PRO A 113 12.40 -24.05 -9.77
CA PRO A 113 12.14 -25.34 -9.14
C PRO A 113 11.11 -25.29 -8.03
N ILE A 114 11.06 -24.19 -7.26
CA ILE A 114 10.18 -24.09 -6.10
C ILE A 114 8.69 -24.17 -6.46
N GLU A 115 8.30 -23.80 -7.69
CA GLU A 115 6.91 -23.90 -8.15
C GLU A 115 6.43 -25.35 -8.14
N SER A 116 7.29 -26.29 -8.57
CA SER A 116 7.00 -27.71 -8.51
C SER A 116 6.92 -28.23 -7.06
N VAL A 117 7.63 -27.60 -6.12
CA VAL A 117 7.54 -27.92 -4.69
C VAL A 117 6.21 -27.42 -4.11
N TRP A 118 5.78 -26.22 -4.49
CA TRP A 118 4.49 -25.67 -4.07
C TRP A 118 3.32 -26.53 -4.55
N ASP A 119 3.36 -27.02 -5.79
CA ASP A 119 2.32 -27.90 -6.33
C ASP A 119 2.20 -29.21 -5.54
N ILE A 120 3.31 -29.90 -5.27
CA ILE A 120 3.27 -31.16 -4.49
C ILE A 120 2.89 -30.94 -3.02
N LEU A 121 3.08 -29.74 -2.49
CA LEU A 121 2.72 -29.40 -1.12
C LEU A 121 1.24 -29.00 -1.00
N ALA A 122 0.74 -28.21 -1.94
CA ALA A 122 -0.64 -27.72 -1.91
C ALA A 122 -1.65 -28.86 -2.05
N ARG A 123 -1.38 -29.83 -2.93
CA ARG A 123 -2.25 -31.00 -3.17
C ARG A 123 -2.63 -31.78 -1.91
N PRO A 124 -1.68 -32.24 -1.06
CA PRO A 124 -2.01 -32.95 0.17
C PRO A 124 -2.57 -32.03 1.26
N VAL A 125 -2.11 -30.79 1.36
CA VAL A 125 -2.62 -29.81 2.35
C VAL A 125 -4.12 -29.58 2.15
N TYR A 126 -4.56 -29.37 0.91
CA TYR A 126 -5.96 -29.11 0.56
C TYR A 126 -6.72 -30.35 0.06
N LYS A 127 -6.18 -31.55 0.27
CA LYS A 127 -6.80 -32.80 -0.17
C LYS A 127 -8.23 -32.91 0.36
N ASN A 128 -9.13 -33.41 -0.48
CA ASN A 128 -10.56 -33.57 -0.17
C ASN A 128 -11.27 -32.25 0.21
N GLY A 129 -10.79 -31.11 -0.27
CA GLY A 129 -11.40 -29.81 0.01
C GLY A 129 -11.21 -29.33 1.45
N LYS A 130 -10.17 -29.84 2.14
CA LYS A 130 -9.85 -29.44 3.51
C LYS A 130 -9.66 -27.92 3.60
N GLN A 131 -10.37 -27.29 4.54
CA GLN A 131 -10.23 -25.88 4.87
C GLN A 131 -9.69 -25.71 6.29
N TYR A 132 -9.14 -24.54 6.57
CA TYR A 132 -8.50 -24.21 7.84
C TYR A 132 -9.14 -22.96 8.43
N ASN A 133 -9.50 -23.00 9.71
CA ASN A 133 -10.17 -21.89 10.39
C ASN A 133 -9.17 -20.94 11.04
N THR A 134 -7.94 -21.40 11.28
CA THR A 134 -6.87 -20.60 11.87
C THR A 134 -5.58 -20.68 11.08
N ILE A 135 -4.77 -19.61 11.19
CA ILE A 135 -3.43 -19.57 10.58
C ILE A 135 -2.51 -20.62 11.21
N SER A 136 -2.69 -20.95 12.50
CA SER A 136 -1.86 -21.95 13.18
C SER A 136 -2.09 -23.34 12.59
N GLU A 137 -3.35 -23.75 12.42
CA GLU A 137 -3.69 -25.05 11.83
C GLU A 137 -3.12 -25.20 10.42
N LEU A 138 -3.23 -24.15 9.58
CA LEU A 138 -2.66 -24.17 8.24
C LEU A 138 -1.14 -24.31 8.28
N LYS A 139 -0.46 -23.58 9.16
CA LYS A 139 1.00 -23.67 9.33
C LYS A 139 1.43 -25.07 9.76
N ASP A 140 0.70 -25.68 10.69
CA ASP A 140 1.05 -27.01 11.19
C ASP A 140 0.80 -28.10 10.15
N ALA A 141 -0.27 -27.98 9.36
CA ALA A 141 -0.50 -28.87 8.23
C ALA A 141 0.57 -28.72 7.14
N VAL A 142 0.95 -27.49 6.78
CA VAL A 142 2.03 -27.23 5.82
C VAL A 142 3.34 -27.85 6.30
N LYS A 143 3.71 -27.68 7.57
CA LYS A 143 4.92 -28.30 8.15
C LYS A 143 4.85 -29.82 8.11
N THR A 144 3.67 -30.39 8.38
CA THR A 144 3.45 -31.84 8.39
C THR A 144 3.58 -32.44 6.99
N GLU A 145 3.08 -31.77 5.96
CA GLU A 145 3.25 -32.24 4.58
C GLU A 145 4.68 -31.97 4.07
N TRP A 146 5.28 -30.84 4.46
CA TRP A 146 6.67 -30.51 4.11
C TRP A 146 7.66 -31.58 4.60
N SER A 147 7.50 -32.08 5.84
CA SER A 147 8.40 -33.10 6.39
C SER A 147 8.33 -34.45 5.68
N LYS A 148 7.29 -34.69 4.86
CA LYS A 148 7.15 -35.91 4.04
C LYS A 148 7.89 -35.81 2.71
N ILE A 149 8.31 -34.60 2.29
CA ILE A 149 9.03 -34.41 1.03
C ILE A 149 10.43 -35.00 1.20
N HIS A 150 10.70 -36.06 0.45
CA HIS A 150 11.99 -36.75 0.53
C HIS A 150 13.10 -35.89 -0.13
N PRO A 151 14.31 -35.81 0.46
CA PRO A 151 15.42 -35.03 -0.10
C PRO A 151 15.76 -35.40 -1.56
N SER A 152 15.63 -36.67 -1.95
CA SER A 152 15.88 -37.10 -3.33
C SER A 152 14.96 -36.44 -4.35
N TYR A 153 13.73 -36.06 -3.97
CA TYR A 153 12.84 -35.32 -4.85
C TYR A 153 13.39 -33.92 -5.12
N LEU A 154 13.89 -33.23 -4.08
CA LEU A 154 14.50 -31.90 -4.21
C LEU A 154 15.78 -31.95 -5.04
N GLU A 155 16.57 -33.01 -4.88
CA GLU A 155 17.78 -33.24 -5.67
C GLU A 155 17.44 -33.47 -7.15
N ASN A 156 16.47 -34.34 -7.45
CA ASN A 156 15.99 -34.57 -8.82
C ASN A 156 15.47 -33.28 -9.46
N LEU A 157 14.79 -32.43 -8.69
CA LEU A 157 14.27 -31.16 -9.16
C LEU A 157 15.40 -30.18 -9.50
N SER A 158 16.43 -30.09 -8.67
CA SER A 158 17.65 -29.35 -8.96
C SER A 158 18.35 -29.89 -10.22
N ASN A 159 18.46 -31.22 -10.34
CA ASN A 159 19.08 -31.89 -11.48
C ASN A 159 18.26 -31.73 -12.78
N SER A 160 16.99 -31.33 -12.70
CA SER A 160 16.16 -31.02 -13.87
C SER A 160 16.48 -29.67 -14.52
N MET A 161 17.19 -28.76 -13.83
CA MET A 161 17.44 -27.40 -14.30
C MET A 161 18.13 -27.31 -15.67
N PRO A 162 19.17 -28.11 -15.97
CA PRO A 162 19.78 -28.09 -17.31
C PRO A 162 18.77 -28.40 -18.42
N ASN A 163 17.85 -29.36 -18.19
CA ASN A 163 16.82 -29.71 -19.17
C ASN A 163 15.77 -28.61 -19.32
N ARG A 164 15.35 -27.97 -18.23
CA ARG A 164 14.43 -26.80 -18.27
C ARG A 164 15.02 -25.68 -19.12
N ILE A 165 16.29 -25.32 -18.87
CA ILE A 165 17.01 -24.29 -19.62
C ILE A 165 17.12 -24.69 -21.09
N PHE A 166 17.47 -25.94 -21.38
CA PHE A 166 17.56 -26.43 -22.75
C PHE A 166 16.23 -26.32 -23.51
N GLN A 167 15.11 -26.65 -22.87
CA GLN A 167 13.79 -26.46 -23.48
C GLN A 167 13.46 -25.00 -23.74
N VAL A 168 13.79 -24.07 -22.83
CA VAL A 168 13.60 -22.63 -23.06
C VAL A 168 14.39 -22.18 -24.29
N ILE A 169 15.63 -22.64 -24.43
CA ILE A 169 16.48 -22.33 -25.59
C ILE A 169 15.86 -22.89 -26.87
N GLN A 170 15.44 -24.16 -26.88
CA GLN A 170 14.79 -24.77 -28.04
C GLN A 170 13.50 -24.06 -28.46
N LYS A 171 12.76 -23.53 -27.48
CA LYS A 171 11.52 -22.78 -27.71
C LYS A 171 11.74 -21.28 -27.91
N ASN A 172 12.98 -20.81 -28.07
CA ASN A 172 13.34 -19.41 -28.22
C ASN A 172 12.72 -18.49 -27.15
N GLY A 173 12.75 -18.91 -25.88
CA GLY A 173 12.15 -18.18 -24.77
C GLY A 173 10.67 -18.51 -24.53
N GLY A 174 10.09 -19.42 -25.30
CA GLY A 174 8.71 -19.91 -25.10
C GLY A 174 8.54 -20.82 -23.88
N VAL A 175 7.28 -21.04 -23.51
CA VAL A 175 6.86 -21.80 -22.32
C VAL A 175 7.33 -23.26 -22.40
N THR A 176 8.00 -23.75 -21.35
CA THR A 176 8.44 -25.16 -21.28
C THR A 176 7.30 -26.12 -20.86
N SER A 177 7.59 -27.42 -20.77
CA SER A 177 6.60 -28.41 -20.30
C SER A 177 6.48 -28.48 -18.76
N TYR A 178 7.22 -27.64 -18.04
CA TYR A 178 7.36 -27.66 -16.59
C TYR A 178 6.45 -26.66 -15.88
#